data_AF-X1NEB8-F1
#
_entry.id   AF-X1NEB8-F1
#
_cell.length_a   1.000
_cell.length_b   1.000
_cell.length_c   1.000
_cell.angle_alpha   90.00
_cell.angle_beta   90.00
_cell.angle_gamma   90.00
#
_symmetry.space_group_name_H-M   'P 1'
#
loop_
_entity.id
_entity.type
_entity.pdbx_description
1 polymer ?
#
loop_
_entity_poly.entity_id
_entity_poly.type
_entity_poly.pdbx_seq_one_letter_code
_entity_poly.pdbx_strand_id
1 'polypeptide(L)'
;MRRPYPEGFRKAQRAMNLAAKFMLPIITLIDTPGAYPGLEAEERGMGSAIAQCLAQMSDLPTPIISVIIGEGGSEGALAFGVADRILMLENAIFSVIPPERAAVLLYRDASRAEEVAPALRLTAEDCKELGVVDVLVPEPKGGAHVAPDEAARQLKKFLLNELVQVQGISANRLIKARYAKFRGMGRYSSRISVAISKERDQLQEYISQRLEEFKEYLPSRAEEVPLEEEKEPLSED
;
A
#
# COMPACT_ATOMS: atom_id res chain seq x y z
N MET A 1 7.46 3.55 -23.10
CA MET A 1 7.37 4.01 -21.70
C MET A 1 8.66 4.73 -21.32
N ARG A 2 8.59 5.87 -20.62
CA ARG A 2 9.78 6.71 -20.34
C ARG A 2 10.45 6.26 -19.05
N ARG A 3 11.75 5.98 -19.10
CA ARG A 3 12.58 5.70 -17.91
C ARG A 3 13.47 6.90 -17.61
N PRO A 4 13.52 7.40 -16.37
CA PRO A 4 14.37 8.52 -16.02
C PRO A 4 15.85 8.13 -16.04
N TYR A 5 16.67 9.04 -16.56
CA TYR A 5 18.12 9.05 -16.35
C TYR A 5 18.47 9.77 -15.03
N PRO A 6 19.72 9.69 -14.54
CA PRO A 6 20.13 10.30 -13.27
C PRO A 6 19.81 11.80 -13.17
N GLU A 7 19.95 12.54 -14.27
CA GLU A 7 19.61 13.96 -14.39
C GLU A 7 18.12 14.25 -14.16
N GLY A 8 17.23 13.29 -14.46
CA GLY A 8 15.80 13.40 -14.15
C GLY A 8 15.55 13.42 -12.64
N PHE A 9 16.22 12.53 -11.90
CA PHE A 9 16.17 12.50 -10.44
C PHE A 9 16.77 13.78 -9.85
N ARG A 10 17.94 14.23 -10.33
CA ARG A 10 18.55 15.50 -9.87
C ARG A 10 17.66 16.72 -10.15
N LYS A 11 16.96 16.75 -11.28
CA LYS A 11 15.98 17.79 -11.60
C LYS A 11 14.83 17.78 -10.58
N ALA A 12 14.31 16.59 -10.25
CA ALA A 12 13.25 16.44 -9.25
C ALA A 12 13.73 16.89 -7.86
N GLN A 13 14.93 16.49 -7.42
CA GLN A 13 15.56 16.96 -6.17
C GLN A 13 15.60 18.49 -6.08
N ARG A 14 16.02 19.16 -7.16
CA ARG A 14 16.05 20.62 -7.24
C ARG A 14 14.65 21.24 -7.11
N ALA A 15 13.65 20.68 -7.79
CA ALA A 15 12.26 21.14 -7.69
C ALA A 15 11.68 20.95 -6.28
N MET A 16 11.95 19.81 -5.64
CA MET A 16 11.51 19.53 -4.28
C MET A 16 12.16 20.47 -3.26
N ASN A 17 13.45 20.79 -3.40
CA ASN A 17 14.12 21.79 -2.56
C ASN A 17 13.51 23.19 -2.74
N LEU A 18 13.17 23.56 -3.97
CA LEU A 18 12.52 24.83 -4.23
C LEU A 18 11.13 24.89 -3.58
N ALA A 19 10.34 23.83 -3.71
CA ALA A 19 9.03 23.72 -3.07
C ALA A 19 9.15 23.85 -1.54
N ALA A 20 10.06 23.10 -0.91
CA ALA A 20 10.29 23.18 0.53
C ALA A 20 10.77 24.57 0.99
N LYS A 21 11.62 25.26 0.21
CA LYS A 21 12.05 26.63 0.51
C LYS A 21 10.87 27.61 0.61
N PHE A 22 9.83 27.40 -0.20
CA PHE A 22 8.62 28.21 -0.19
C PHE A 22 7.46 27.57 0.58
N MET A 23 7.72 26.48 1.32
CA MET A 23 6.72 25.74 2.08
C MET A 23 5.52 25.29 1.21
N LEU A 24 5.78 24.99 -0.06
CA LEU A 24 4.78 24.50 -1.00
C LEU A 24 4.68 22.97 -0.90
N PRO A 25 3.46 22.41 -0.81
CA PRO A 25 3.26 20.96 -0.87
C PRO A 25 3.83 20.36 -2.16
N ILE A 26 4.39 19.17 -2.04
CA ILE A 26 4.94 18.41 -3.17
C ILE A 26 3.96 17.28 -3.50
N ILE A 27 3.59 17.20 -4.77
CA ILE A 27 2.75 16.12 -5.30
C ILE A 27 3.57 15.42 -6.39
N THR A 28 3.85 14.13 -6.21
CA THR A 28 4.52 13.31 -7.24
C THR A 28 3.51 12.43 -7.95
N LEU A 29 3.61 12.36 -9.27
CA LEU A 29 2.84 11.44 -10.11
C LEU A 29 3.80 10.39 -10.67
N ILE A 30 3.62 9.15 -10.25
CA ILE A 30 4.51 8.03 -10.54
C ILE A 30 3.88 7.18 -11.64
N ASP A 31 4.55 7.14 -12.78
CA ASP A 31 4.25 6.25 -13.91
C ASP A 31 5.57 5.95 -14.64
N THR A 32 6.23 4.88 -14.22
CA THR A 32 7.54 4.48 -14.73
C THR A 32 7.74 2.97 -14.55
N PRO A 33 8.31 2.27 -15.55
CA PRO A 33 8.72 0.87 -15.40
C PRO A 33 10.07 0.72 -14.68
N GLY A 34 10.56 1.79 -14.06
CA GLY A 34 11.82 1.86 -13.32
C GLY A 34 12.85 2.79 -13.94
N ALA A 35 14.01 2.87 -13.30
CA ALA A 35 15.12 3.68 -13.77
C ALA A 35 15.69 3.13 -15.08
N TYR A 36 16.34 3.98 -15.88
CA TYR A 36 16.95 3.55 -17.14
C TYR A 36 18.16 2.63 -16.85
N PRO A 37 18.13 1.34 -17.26
CA PRO A 37 19.15 0.36 -16.86
C PRO A 37 20.28 0.30 -17.91
N GLY A 38 21.05 1.38 -18.07
CA GLY A 38 22.10 1.48 -19.07
C GLY A 38 23.46 1.89 -18.49
N LEU A 39 24.54 1.48 -19.16
CA LEU A 39 25.91 1.79 -18.72
C LEU A 39 26.13 3.30 -18.52
N GLU A 40 25.68 4.12 -19.47
CA GLU A 40 25.79 5.56 -19.35
C GLU A 40 25.05 6.14 -18.12
N ALA A 41 23.93 5.53 -17.73
CA ALA A 41 23.18 5.93 -16.54
C ALA A 41 23.97 5.59 -15.27
N GLU A 42 24.63 4.43 -15.24
CA GLU A 42 25.51 4.03 -14.14
C GLU A 42 26.74 4.95 -14.04
N GLU A 43 27.41 5.25 -15.16
CA GLU A 43 28.54 6.19 -15.22
C GLU A 43 28.16 7.59 -14.73
N ARG A 44 26.92 8.02 -15.03
CA ARG A 44 26.35 9.28 -14.56
C ARG A 44 25.78 9.22 -13.14
N GLY A 45 25.91 8.09 -12.42
CA GLY A 45 25.57 7.95 -11.01
C GLY A 45 24.08 7.73 -10.71
N MET A 46 23.44 6.77 -11.39
CA MET A 46 22.03 6.40 -11.17
C MET A 46 21.72 6.05 -9.71
N GLY A 47 22.47 5.11 -9.12
CA GLY A 47 22.25 4.69 -7.73
C GLY A 47 22.38 5.85 -6.75
N SER A 48 23.36 6.74 -6.95
CA SER A 48 23.53 7.94 -6.13
C SER A 48 22.36 8.92 -6.28
N ALA A 49 21.90 9.15 -7.51
CA ALA A 49 20.79 10.06 -7.77
C ALA A 49 19.47 9.59 -7.13
N ILE A 50 19.21 8.27 -7.16
CA ILE A 50 18.05 7.65 -6.50
C ILE A 50 18.20 7.72 -4.98
N ALA A 51 19.35 7.32 -4.44
CA ALA A 51 19.59 7.35 -2.99
C ALA A 51 19.46 8.77 -2.41
N GLN A 52 19.94 9.78 -3.14
CA GLN A 52 19.78 11.19 -2.76
C GLN A 52 18.31 11.63 -2.79
N CYS A 53 17.51 11.20 -3.78
CA CYS A 53 16.07 11.46 -3.77
C CYS A 53 15.41 10.89 -2.51
N LEU A 54 15.67 9.61 -2.19
CA LEU A 54 15.10 8.95 -1.03
C LEU A 54 15.48 9.65 0.28
N ALA A 55 16.77 9.97 0.44
CA ALA A 55 17.29 10.67 1.62
C ALA A 55 16.72 12.09 1.75
N GLN A 56 16.58 12.80 0.63
CA GLN A 56 16.00 14.14 0.65
C GLN A 56 14.51 14.08 1.02
N MET A 57 13.74 13.23 0.35
CA MET A 57 12.30 13.12 0.60
C MET A 57 11.95 12.67 2.02
N SER A 58 12.83 11.91 2.69
CA SER A 58 12.60 11.53 4.09
C SER A 58 12.69 12.71 5.06
N ASP A 59 13.44 13.77 4.73
CA ASP A 59 13.74 14.91 5.62
C ASP A 59 13.16 16.26 5.15
N LEU A 60 12.49 16.32 3.99
CA LEU A 60 11.92 17.58 3.50
C LEU A 60 10.87 18.15 4.46
N PRO A 61 10.99 19.43 4.88
CA PRO A 61 10.11 20.07 5.85
C PRO A 61 8.81 20.63 5.24
N THR A 62 8.19 19.88 4.33
CA THR A 62 6.94 20.27 3.65
C THR A 62 6.07 19.03 3.41
N PRO A 63 4.73 19.17 3.26
CA PRO A 63 3.87 18.03 2.96
C PRO A 63 4.22 17.40 1.60
N ILE A 64 4.28 16.08 1.57
CA ILE A 64 4.52 15.30 0.36
C ILE A 64 3.39 14.29 0.19
N ILE A 65 2.78 14.29 -1.00
CA ILE A 65 1.84 13.26 -1.43
C ILE A 65 2.38 12.60 -2.69
N SER A 66 2.55 11.28 -2.66
CA SER A 66 2.91 10.49 -3.83
C SER A 66 1.68 9.80 -4.38
N VAL A 67 1.49 9.84 -5.69
CA VAL A 67 0.37 9.17 -6.37
C VAL A 67 0.93 8.25 -7.44
N ILE A 68 0.64 6.95 -7.35
CA ILE A 68 0.96 5.98 -8.38
C ILE A 68 -0.21 5.92 -9.35
N ILE A 69 0.00 6.42 -10.58
CA ILE A 69 -1.06 6.61 -11.59
C ILE A 69 -1.00 5.61 -12.75
N GLY A 70 -0.02 4.72 -12.72
CA GLY A 70 0.23 3.72 -13.75
C GLY A 70 1.19 2.67 -13.22
N GLU A 71 2.39 2.59 -13.77
CA GLU A 71 3.40 1.66 -13.28
C GLU A 71 4.29 2.28 -12.20
N GLY A 72 4.44 1.58 -11.08
CA GLY A 72 5.41 1.83 -10.02
C GLY A 72 6.57 0.85 -10.14
N GLY A 73 7.50 1.09 -11.04
CA GLY A 73 8.65 0.21 -11.26
C GLY A 73 9.80 0.46 -10.27
N SER A 74 9.97 -0.46 -9.33
CA SER A 74 11.16 -0.63 -8.48
C SER A 74 11.73 0.69 -7.91
N GLU A 75 13.05 0.84 -7.90
CA GLU A 75 13.76 1.99 -7.34
C GLU A 75 13.46 3.30 -8.06
N GLY A 76 13.11 3.24 -9.35
CA GLY A 76 12.78 4.42 -10.15
C GLY A 76 11.47 5.07 -9.71
N ALA A 77 10.49 4.25 -9.31
CA ALA A 77 9.25 4.70 -8.69
C ALA A 77 9.45 5.05 -7.20
N LEU A 78 10.16 4.19 -6.46
CA LEU A 78 10.40 4.36 -5.02
C LEU A 78 11.11 5.68 -4.71
N ALA A 79 12.01 6.13 -5.60
CA ALA A 79 12.68 7.43 -5.49
C ALA A 79 11.72 8.61 -5.29
N PHE A 80 10.45 8.47 -5.70
CA PHE A 80 9.39 9.48 -5.56
C PHE A 80 8.24 9.02 -4.66
N GLY A 81 8.36 7.86 -4.02
CA GLY A 81 7.34 7.24 -3.16
C GLY A 81 7.49 7.55 -1.67
N VAL A 82 8.56 8.23 -1.25
CA VAL A 82 8.79 8.59 0.17
C VAL A 82 7.95 9.81 0.55
N ALA A 83 6.73 9.57 1.05
CA ALA A 83 5.75 10.63 1.28
C ALA A 83 4.93 10.46 2.56
N ASP A 84 4.31 11.56 2.99
CA ASP A 84 3.39 11.57 4.13
C ASP A 84 2.13 10.75 3.81
N ARG A 85 1.64 10.90 2.56
CA ARG A 85 0.55 10.11 1.99
C ARG A 85 0.95 9.50 0.65
N ILE A 86 0.57 8.24 0.45
CA ILE A 86 0.76 7.49 -0.78
C ILE A 86 -0.63 7.08 -1.27
N LEU A 87 -1.00 7.57 -2.44
CA LEU A 87 -2.22 7.23 -3.16
C LEU A 87 -1.85 6.31 -4.33
N MET A 88 -2.78 5.45 -4.71
CA MET A 88 -2.61 4.58 -5.88
C MET A 88 -3.95 4.46 -6.61
N LEU A 89 -3.92 4.63 -7.94
CA LEU A 89 -5.10 4.32 -8.75
C LEU A 89 -5.40 2.82 -8.70
N GLU A 90 -6.67 2.43 -8.80
CA GLU A 90 -7.11 1.04 -8.59
C GLU A 90 -6.43 0.03 -9.53
N ASN A 91 -6.15 0.42 -10.79
CA ASN A 91 -5.54 -0.46 -11.80
C ASN A 91 -4.03 -0.20 -11.94
N ALA A 92 -3.45 0.67 -11.11
CA ALA A 92 -2.01 0.86 -11.06
C ALA A 92 -1.30 -0.34 -10.43
N ILE A 93 0.00 -0.46 -10.67
CA ILE A 93 0.85 -1.50 -10.08
C ILE A 93 2.06 -0.89 -9.37
N PHE A 94 2.54 -1.52 -8.31
CA PHE A 94 3.78 -1.12 -7.64
C PHE A 94 4.57 -2.38 -7.26
N SER A 95 5.77 -2.55 -7.83
CA SER A 95 6.56 -3.75 -7.62
C SER A 95 8.06 -3.47 -7.56
N VAL A 96 8.79 -4.26 -6.77
CA VAL A 96 10.25 -4.27 -6.73
C VAL A 96 10.87 -4.88 -8.00
N ILE A 97 10.13 -5.70 -8.73
CA ILE A 97 10.60 -6.34 -9.96
C ILE A 97 9.40 -6.57 -10.90
N PRO A 98 9.52 -6.26 -12.20
CA PRO A 98 8.43 -6.56 -13.12
C PRO A 98 8.24 -8.09 -13.23
N PRO A 99 6.99 -8.59 -13.35
CA PRO A 99 6.69 -10.02 -13.37
C PRO A 99 7.49 -10.82 -14.39
N GLU A 100 7.77 -10.26 -15.57
CA GLU A 100 8.55 -10.89 -16.63
C GLU A 100 9.99 -11.17 -16.19
N ARG A 101 10.60 -10.22 -15.46
CA ARG A 101 11.96 -10.41 -14.92
C ARG A 101 11.98 -11.41 -13.77
N ALA A 102 10.96 -11.41 -12.92
CA ALA A 102 10.83 -12.39 -11.85
C ALA A 102 10.67 -13.81 -12.41
N ALA A 103 9.88 -13.97 -13.48
CA ALA A 103 9.69 -15.25 -14.16
C ALA A 103 10.99 -15.77 -14.80
N VAL A 104 11.79 -14.91 -15.44
CA VAL A 104 13.14 -15.30 -15.90
C VAL A 104 14.05 -15.70 -14.75
N LEU A 105 14.02 -15.00 -13.62
CA LEU A 105 14.87 -15.32 -12.47
C LEU A 105 14.52 -16.67 -11.84
N LEU A 106 13.22 -16.96 -11.69
CA LEU A 106 12.72 -18.16 -11.02
C LEU A 106 12.68 -19.38 -11.93
N TYR A 107 12.28 -19.18 -13.20
CA TYR A 107 11.94 -20.26 -14.11
C TYR A 107 12.74 -20.25 -15.42
N ARG A 108 13.63 -19.26 -15.61
CA ARG A 108 14.37 -19.04 -16.88
C ARG A 108 13.44 -18.84 -18.09
N ASP A 109 12.21 -18.40 -17.86
CA ASP A 109 11.19 -18.22 -18.87
C ASP A 109 10.32 -16.99 -18.57
N ALA A 110 10.37 -15.99 -19.46
CA ALA A 110 9.59 -14.76 -19.31
C ALA A 110 8.09 -14.95 -19.58
N SER A 111 7.70 -15.98 -20.32
CA SER A 111 6.30 -16.25 -20.67
C SER A 111 5.45 -16.62 -19.45
N ARG A 112 6.10 -17.02 -18.35
CA ARG A 112 5.47 -17.35 -17.07
C ARG A 112 5.19 -16.13 -16.19
N ALA A 113 5.21 -14.92 -16.75
CA ALA A 113 4.95 -13.68 -16.02
C ALA A 113 3.58 -13.68 -15.31
N GLU A 114 2.52 -14.16 -15.97
CA GLU A 114 1.16 -14.25 -15.41
C GLU A 114 1.10 -15.17 -14.18
N GLU A 115 1.90 -16.24 -14.16
CA GLU A 115 1.99 -17.16 -13.03
C GLU A 115 2.68 -16.51 -11.82
N VAL A 116 3.65 -15.62 -12.06
CA VAL A 116 4.46 -14.98 -11.00
C VAL A 116 3.82 -13.71 -10.46
N ALA A 117 3.03 -13.00 -11.27
CA ALA A 117 2.47 -11.70 -10.91
C ALA A 117 1.68 -11.71 -9.58
N PRO A 118 0.79 -12.70 -9.29
CA PRO A 118 0.07 -12.74 -8.02
C PRO A 118 0.99 -12.89 -6.80
N ALA A 119 2.08 -13.66 -6.93
CA ALA A 119 3.03 -13.88 -5.85
C ALA A 119 3.82 -12.62 -5.48
N LEU A 120 3.94 -11.67 -6.40
CA LEU A 120 4.60 -10.39 -6.16
C LEU A 120 3.74 -9.39 -5.38
N ARG A 121 2.43 -9.63 -5.24
CA ARG A 121 1.49 -8.75 -4.51
C ARG A 121 1.60 -7.29 -4.93
N LEU A 122 1.51 -7.05 -6.24
CA LEU A 122 1.84 -5.76 -6.88
C LEU A 122 0.63 -4.85 -7.14
N THR A 123 -0.59 -5.34 -6.91
CA THR A 123 -1.82 -4.58 -7.19
C THR A 123 -2.05 -3.48 -6.17
N ALA A 124 -2.95 -2.53 -6.48
CA ALA A 124 -3.30 -1.47 -5.54
C ALA A 124 -3.88 -2.03 -4.23
N GLU A 125 -4.77 -3.03 -4.32
CA GLU A 125 -5.36 -3.72 -3.17
C GLU A 125 -4.31 -4.42 -2.31
N ASP A 126 -3.38 -5.13 -2.93
CA ASP A 126 -2.24 -5.76 -2.23
C ASP A 126 -1.40 -4.72 -1.49
N CYS A 127 -1.02 -3.63 -2.18
CA CYS A 127 -0.21 -2.57 -1.60
C CYS A 127 -0.91 -1.90 -0.42
N LYS A 128 -2.24 -1.79 -0.48
CA LYS A 128 -3.07 -1.27 0.60
C LYS A 128 -3.13 -2.22 1.79
N GLU A 129 -3.31 -3.52 1.56
CA GLU A 129 -3.31 -4.54 2.61
C GLU A 129 -1.94 -4.63 3.32
N LEU A 130 -0.86 -4.53 2.56
CA LEU A 130 0.52 -4.52 3.08
C LEU A 130 0.88 -3.23 3.83
N GLY A 131 0.03 -2.19 3.78
CA GLY A 131 0.28 -0.90 4.40
C GLY A 131 1.34 -0.06 3.69
N VAL A 132 1.65 -0.37 2.42
CA VAL A 132 2.55 0.42 1.57
C VAL A 132 1.82 1.65 1.04
N VAL A 133 0.53 1.50 0.68
CA VAL A 133 -0.33 2.56 0.15
C VAL A 133 -1.39 2.96 1.19
N ASP A 134 -1.61 4.27 1.34
CA ASP A 134 -2.57 4.81 2.30
C ASP A 134 -3.99 4.92 1.73
N VAL A 135 -4.14 5.19 0.43
CA VAL A 135 -5.44 5.48 -0.17
C VAL A 135 -5.52 4.90 -1.58
N LEU A 136 -6.62 4.19 -1.84
CA LEU A 136 -6.98 3.74 -3.18
C LEU A 136 -7.88 4.76 -3.84
N VAL A 137 -7.56 5.12 -5.08
CA VAL A 137 -8.33 6.05 -5.89
C VAL A 137 -9.04 5.23 -6.96
N PRO A 138 -10.39 5.20 -6.96
CA PRO A 138 -11.13 4.45 -7.95
C PRO A 138 -10.96 5.04 -9.34
N GLU A 139 -10.99 4.18 -10.35
CA GLU A 139 -11.00 4.57 -11.75
C GLU A 139 -12.40 4.44 -12.36
N PRO A 140 -12.67 5.08 -13.50
CA PRO A 140 -13.89 4.85 -14.26
C PRO A 140 -14.00 3.38 -14.66
N LYS A 141 -15.25 2.91 -14.86
CA LYS A 141 -15.48 1.55 -15.34
C LYS A 141 -14.75 1.31 -16.66
N GLY A 142 -13.88 0.30 -16.68
CA GLY A 142 -13.01 -0.02 -17.83
C GLY A 142 -11.62 0.62 -17.77
N GLY A 143 -11.31 1.41 -16.74
CA GLY A 143 -10.00 2.01 -16.47
C GLY A 143 -9.90 3.49 -16.86
N ALA A 144 -8.86 4.15 -16.35
CA ALA A 144 -8.64 5.60 -16.48
C ALA A 144 -8.57 6.09 -17.93
N HIS A 145 -8.12 5.25 -18.86
CA HIS A 145 -8.01 5.59 -20.28
C HIS A 145 -9.37 5.74 -20.98
N VAL A 146 -10.44 5.13 -20.45
CA VAL A 146 -11.80 5.20 -21.03
C VAL A 146 -12.43 6.56 -20.77
N ALA A 147 -12.19 7.14 -19.58
CA ALA A 147 -12.68 8.47 -19.21
C ALA A 147 -11.62 9.25 -18.41
N PRO A 148 -10.57 9.80 -19.07
CA PRO A 148 -9.46 10.46 -18.40
C PRO A 148 -9.88 11.65 -17.54
N ASP A 149 -10.86 12.44 -18.00
CA ASP A 149 -11.38 13.57 -17.23
C ASP A 149 -12.11 13.13 -15.95
N GLU A 150 -12.74 11.97 -15.97
CA GLU A 150 -13.36 11.37 -14.79
C GLU A 150 -12.32 10.84 -13.82
N ALA A 151 -11.32 10.11 -14.31
CA ALA A 151 -10.19 9.66 -13.51
C ALA A 151 -9.46 10.83 -12.84
N ALA A 152 -9.22 11.92 -13.58
CA ALA A 152 -8.61 13.14 -13.04
C ALA A 152 -9.48 13.83 -11.97
N ARG A 153 -10.80 13.87 -12.16
CA ARG A 153 -11.75 14.39 -11.15
C ARG A 153 -11.73 13.54 -9.87
N GLN A 154 -11.71 12.22 -10.01
CA GLN A 154 -11.60 11.31 -8.86
C GLN A 154 -10.28 11.52 -8.15
N LEU A 155 -9.15 11.47 -8.86
CA LEU A 155 -7.84 11.71 -8.27
C LEU A 155 -7.78 13.05 -7.54
N LYS A 156 -8.26 14.14 -8.16
CA LYS A 156 -8.30 15.46 -7.54
C LYS A 156 -9.08 15.45 -6.21
N LYS A 157 -10.24 14.78 -6.16
CA LYS A 157 -11.05 14.68 -4.95
C LYS A 157 -10.27 14.04 -3.79
N PHE A 158 -9.68 12.88 -4.02
CA PHE A 158 -8.91 12.16 -2.99
C PHE A 158 -7.63 12.90 -2.61
N LEU A 159 -6.92 13.44 -3.60
CA LEU A 159 -5.70 14.23 -3.40
C LEU A 159 -5.95 15.47 -2.53
N LEU A 160 -7.03 16.22 -2.80
CA LEU A 160 -7.38 17.40 -2.00
C LEU A 160 -7.75 17.03 -0.56
N ASN A 161 -8.49 15.93 -0.38
CA ASN A 161 -8.83 15.45 0.96
C ASN A 161 -7.56 15.15 1.78
N GLU A 162 -6.63 14.38 1.21
CA GLU A 162 -5.37 14.04 1.89
C GLU A 162 -4.48 15.27 2.09
N LEU A 163 -4.43 16.19 1.13
CA LEU A 163 -3.67 17.43 1.24
C LEU A 163 -4.13 18.29 2.42
N VAL A 164 -5.44 18.43 2.61
CA VAL A 164 -6.01 19.16 3.75
C VAL A 164 -5.58 18.52 5.08
N GLN A 165 -5.52 17.18 5.16
CA GLN A 165 -5.11 16.47 6.37
C GLN A 165 -3.64 16.72 6.74
N VAL A 166 -2.74 16.78 5.75
CA VAL A 166 -1.30 16.92 6.00
C VAL A 166 -0.82 18.37 6.07
N GLN A 167 -1.53 19.31 5.44
CA GLN A 167 -1.11 20.72 5.36
C GLN A 167 -1.18 21.42 6.73
N GLY A 168 -2.03 20.96 7.65
CA GLY A 168 -2.13 21.48 9.02
C GLY A 168 -1.05 20.97 9.99
N ILE A 169 -0.18 20.05 9.54
CA ILE A 169 0.84 19.43 10.38
C ILE A 169 2.13 20.23 10.31
N SER A 170 2.75 20.51 11.47
CA SER A 170 4.04 21.21 11.50
C SER A 170 5.15 20.40 10.82
N ALA A 171 6.12 21.08 10.20
CA ALA A 171 7.23 20.44 9.48
C ALA A 171 7.97 19.37 10.32
N ASN A 172 8.28 19.68 11.58
CA ASN A 172 8.93 18.72 12.48
C ASN A 172 8.09 17.46 12.74
N ARG A 173 6.75 17.61 12.78
CA ARG A 173 5.84 16.48 12.97
C ARG A 173 5.66 15.69 11.67
N LEU A 174 5.66 16.34 10.51
CA LEU A 174 5.68 15.68 9.19
C LEU A 174 6.91 14.77 9.06
N ILE A 175 8.12 15.30 9.27
CA ILE A 175 9.36 14.53 9.16
C ILE A 175 9.36 13.33 10.12
N LYS A 176 8.98 13.55 11.39
CA LYS A 176 8.88 12.45 12.37
C LYS A 176 7.86 11.40 11.98
N ALA A 177 6.68 11.82 11.51
CA ALA A 177 5.62 10.91 11.09
C ALA A 177 6.04 10.10 9.85
N ARG A 178 6.67 10.75 8.86
CA ARG A 178 7.23 10.10 7.67
C ARG A 178 8.28 9.08 8.06
N TYR A 179 9.24 9.44 8.92
CA TYR A 179 10.23 8.51 9.43
C TYR A 179 9.58 7.30 10.12
N ALA A 180 8.63 7.53 11.04
CA ALA A 180 7.94 6.47 11.75
C ALA A 180 7.15 5.55 10.81
N LYS A 181 6.46 6.11 9.81
CA LYS A 181 5.73 5.38 8.77
C LYS A 181 6.65 4.41 8.04
N PHE A 182 7.72 4.91 7.43
CA PHE A 182 8.65 4.05 6.67
C PHE A 182 9.44 3.10 7.55
N ARG A 183 9.77 3.49 8.79
CA ARG A 183 10.46 2.61 9.73
C ARG A 183 9.58 1.46 10.23
N GLY A 184 8.26 1.66 10.27
CA GLY A 184 7.27 0.65 10.60
C GLY A 184 6.87 -0.25 9.41
N MET A 185 7.28 0.09 8.18
CA MET A 185 7.05 -0.78 7.03
C MET A 185 7.96 -2.02 7.08
N GLY A 186 7.40 -3.15 6.71
CA GLY A 186 8.06 -4.45 6.75
C GLY A 186 7.74 -5.24 8.02
N ARG A 187 7.41 -6.52 7.84
CA ARG A 187 7.23 -7.45 8.96
C ARG A 187 8.51 -8.22 9.18
N TYR A 188 9.25 -7.84 10.22
CA TYR A 188 10.34 -8.67 10.71
C TYR A 188 9.73 -9.67 11.67
N SER A 189 9.48 -10.87 11.17
CA SER A 189 9.22 -11.95 12.10
C SER A 189 10.53 -12.25 12.83
N SER A 190 10.66 -11.87 14.10
CA SER A 190 11.60 -12.58 14.96
C SER A 190 11.22 -14.06 14.88
N ARG A 191 12.19 -14.98 14.83
CA ARG A 191 11.88 -16.44 14.81
C ARG A 191 10.86 -16.83 15.89
N ILE A 192 10.85 -16.08 17.00
CA ILE A 192 9.91 -16.17 18.12
C ILE A 192 8.47 -15.81 17.69
N SER A 193 8.24 -14.71 16.97
CA SER A 193 6.89 -14.34 16.51
C SER A 193 6.27 -15.34 15.51
N VAL A 194 7.10 -15.99 14.68
CA VAL A 194 6.64 -17.09 13.81
C VAL A 194 6.29 -18.33 14.64
N ALA A 195 7.10 -18.65 15.64
CA ALA A 195 6.83 -19.78 16.53
C ALA A 195 5.54 -19.57 17.34
N ILE A 196 5.34 -18.37 17.90
CA ILE A 196 4.15 -18.02 18.68
C ILE A 196 2.89 -18.02 17.81
N SER A 197 2.95 -17.48 16.58
CA SER A 197 1.79 -17.52 15.68
C SER A 197 1.43 -18.96 15.29
N LYS A 198 2.45 -19.79 15.01
CA LYS A 198 2.24 -21.21 14.71
C LYS A 198 1.64 -21.99 15.89
N GLU A 199 2.13 -21.77 17.11
CA GLU A 199 1.55 -22.38 18.31
C GLU A 199 0.12 -21.90 18.57
N ARG A 200 -0.15 -20.60 18.39
CA ARG A 200 -1.51 -20.04 18.56
C ARG A 200 -2.49 -20.65 17.56
N ASP A 201 -2.10 -20.72 16.29
CA ASP A 201 -2.98 -21.23 15.24
C ASP A 201 -3.24 -22.75 15.44
N GLN A 202 -2.23 -23.53 15.87
CA GLN A 202 -2.41 -24.92 16.29
C GLN A 202 -3.33 -25.07 17.51
N LEU A 203 -3.19 -24.19 18.50
CA LEU A 203 -4.05 -24.20 19.69
C LEU A 203 -5.50 -23.87 19.33
N GLN A 204 -5.69 -22.91 18.42
CA GLN A 204 -7.01 -22.50 17.95
C GLN A 204 -7.69 -23.61 17.14
N GLU A 205 -6.94 -24.32 16.30
CA GLU A 205 -7.42 -25.49 15.57
C GLU A 205 -7.79 -26.64 16.53
N TYR A 206 -6.94 -26.92 17.52
CA TYR A 206 -7.20 -27.92 18.56
C TYR A 206 -8.47 -27.60 19.38
N ILE A 207 -8.62 -26.35 19.81
CA ILE A 207 -9.81 -25.90 20.56
C ILE A 207 -11.07 -26.01 19.69
N SER A 208 -10.98 -25.67 18.40
CA SER A 208 -12.11 -25.76 17.48
C SER A 208 -12.56 -27.20 17.27
N GLN A 209 -11.62 -28.12 17.04
CA GLN A 209 -11.90 -29.56 16.93
C GLN A 209 -12.52 -30.12 18.21
N ARG A 210 -11.96 -29.78 19.38
CA ARG A 210 -12.52 -30.20 20.68
C ARG A 210 -13.93 -29.66 20.93
N LEU A 211 -14.21 -28.44 20.51
CA LEU A 211 -15.55 -27.84 20.64
C LEU A 211 -16.55 -28.50 19.69
N GLU A 212 -16.13 -28.92 18.50
CA GLU A 212 -16.97 -29.70 17.58
C GLU A 212 -17.24 -31.10 18.13
N GLU A 213 -16.23 -31.82 18.60
CA GLU A 213 -16.40 -33.11 19.30
C GLU A 213 -17.35 -32.98 20.49
N PHE A 214 -17.22 -31.92 21.30
CA PHE A 214 -18.08 -31.71 22.46
C PHE A 214 -19.54 -31.39 22.06
N LYS A 215 -19.76 -30.75 20.92
CA LYS A 215 -21.11 -30.52 20.37
C LYS A 215 -21.79 -31.81 19.94
N GLU A 216 -21.05 -32.80 19.44
CA GLU A 216 -21.60 -34.11 19.10
C GLU A 216 -22.01 -34.93 20.33
N TYR A 217 -21.36 -34.69 21.49
CA TYR A 217 -21.67 -35.37 22.76
C TYR A 217 -22.71 -34.65 23.64
N LEU A 218 -23.20 -33.48 23.22
CA LEU A 218 -24.27 -32.78 23.93
C LEU A 218 -25.63 -33.45 23.63
N PRO A 219 -26.32 -34.04 24.62
CA PRO A 219 -27.64 -34.59 24.39
C PRO A 219 -28.60 -33.49 23.93
N SER A 220 -29.37 -33.77 22.88
CA SER A 220 -30.39 -32.87 22.32
C SER A 220 -31.46 -32.56 23.38
N ARG A 221 -31.23 -31.54 24.21
CA ARG A 221 -32.21 -31.08 25.17
C ARG A 221 -33.09 -30.01 24.53
N ALA A 222 -34.06 -30.50 23.76
CA ALA A 222 -35.26 -29.77 23.40
C ALA A 222 -36.44 -30.73 23.57
N GLU A 223 -36.77 -31.05 24.82
CA GLU A 223 -38.15 -31.38 25.15
C GLU A 223 -38.84 -30.04 25.40
N GLU A 224 -39.76 -29.71 24.50
CA GLU A 224 -40.70 -28.59 24.60
C GLU A 224 -41.48 -28.73 25.91
N VAL A 225 -41.34 -27.76 26.81
CA VAL A 225 -42.31 -27.54 27.89
C VAL A 225 -43.42 -26.67 27.30
N PRO A 226 -44.67 -27.15 27.17
CA PRO A 226 -45.76 -26.30 26.70
C PRO A 226 -46.02 -25.21 27.74
N LEU A 227 -46.02 -23.95 27.29
CA LEU A 227 -46.54 -22.83 28.07
C LEU A 227 -48.06 -22.95 28.09
N GLU A 228 -48.63 -23.33 29.23
CA GLU A 228 -50.07 -23.17 29.47
C GLU A 228 -50.40 -21.68 29.61
N GLU A 229 -51.21 -21.17 28.67
CA GLU A 229 -51.88 -19.88 28.77
C GLU A 229 -52.95 -19.95 29.86
N GLU A 230 -52.71 -19.37 31.03
CA GLU A 230 -53.80 -18.98 31.94
C GLU A 230 -54.09 -17.48 31.79
N LYS A 231 -55.33 -17.22 31.35
CA LYS A 231 -55.94 -15.90 31.16
C LYS A 231 -56.15 -15.19 32.50
N GLU A 232 -55.88 -13.89 32.47
CA GLU A 232 -56.36 -12.85 33.40
C GLU A 232 -57.87 -12.98 33.74
N PRO A 233 -58.31 -12.47 34.91
CA PRO A 233 -58.76 -11.08 34.92
C PRO A 233 -58.44 -10.25 36.19
N LEU A 234 -58.12 -8.97 35.93
CA LEU A 234 -58.50 -7.73 36.64
C LEU A 234 -59.09 -7.83 38.06
N SER A 235 -58.53 -7.05 39.00
CA SER A 235 -59.30 -6.12 39.83
C SER A 235 -58.43 -5.04 40.47
N GLU A 236 -58.95 -3.82 40.40
CA GLU A 236 -58.64 -2.57 41.12
C GLU A 236 -58.25 -2.75 42.60
N ASP A 237 -57.17 -2.08 43.03
CA ASP A 237 -57.18 -0.85 43.86
C ASP A 237 -55.75 -0.31 44.09
#